data_AF-A0AAE1HF73-F1
#
_entry.id   AF-A0AAE1HF73-F1
#
_cell.length_a   1.000
_cell.length_b   1.000
_cell.length_c   1.000
_cell.angle_alpha   90.00
_cell.angle_beta   90.00
_cell.angle_gamma   90.00
#
_symmetry.space_group_name_H-M   'P 1'
#
loop_
_entity.id
_entity.type
_entity.pdbx_description
1 polymer ?
#
loop_
_entity_poly.entity_id
_entity_poly.type
_entity_poly.pdbx_seq_one_letter_code
_entity_poly.pdbx_strand_id
1 'polypeptide(L)'
;MPGGLRDVFIDELADTSALTMGSISLLTSPAVVDLIQTAVDIGARCKGRVDLRALMPHARTVVNRIDARAAKLREQLVPRVKAAIADRRCQGSTDMWTDDQQKRHFIAITLSFTNEQGTASETYDLDVAQFPSSRIEYPKWRAAILNTP
;
A
#
# COMPACT_ATOMS: atom_id res chain seq x y z
N MET A 1 -36.09 -21.70 0.04
CA MET A 1 -35.08 -21.24 -0.94
C MET A 1 -33.81 -21.98 -0.63
N PRO A 2 -33.24 -22.78 -1.55
CA PRO A 2 -31.91 -23.34 -1.33
C PRO A 2 -30.93 -22.18 -1.25
N GLY A 3 -30.09 -22.16 -0.20
CA GLY A 3 -29.06 -21.15 0.03
C GLY A 3 -29.45 -20.07 1.04
N GLY A 4 -28.79 -20.02 2.19
CA GLY A 4 -28.89 -18.89 3.10
C GLY A 4 -28.25 -17.62 2.50
N LEU A 5 -28.42 -16.45 3.13
CA LEU A 5 -27.75 -15.21 2.71
C LEU A 5 -26.23 -15.37 2.52
N ARG A 6 -25.63 -16.26 3.30
CA ARG A 6 -24.22 -16.62 3.21
C ARG A 6 -23.88 -17.31 1.89
N ASP A 7 -24.73 -18.24 1.43
CA ASP A 7 -24.45 -19.02 0.23
C ASP A 7 -24.54 -18.13 -1.02
N VAL A 8 -25.52 -17.23 -1.07
CA VAL A 8 -25.62 -16.19 -2.12
C VAL A 8 -24.38 -15.30 -2.16
N PHE A 9 -23.85 -14.91 -1.00
CA PHE A 9 -22.65 -14.08 -0.93
C PHE A 9 -21.40 -14.84 -1.38
N ILE A 10 -21.31 -16.14 -1.07
CA ILE A 10 -20.22 -17.01 -1.52
C ILE A 10 -20.23 -17.12 -3.05
N ASP A 11 -21.39 -17.34 -3.65
CA ASP A 11 -21.53 -17.46 -5.11
C ASP A 11 -21.11 -16.16 -5.81
N GLU A 12 -21.55 -14.99 -5.31
CA GLU A 12 -21.16 -13.69 -5.88
C GLU A 12 -19.65 -13.42 -5.76
N LEU A 13 -19.02 -13.83 -4.65
CA LEU A 13 -17.56 -13.74 -4.49
C LEU A 13 -16.83 -14.64 -5.48
N ALA A 14 -17.34 -15.85 -5.72
CA ALA A 14 -16.77 -16.79 -6.67
C ALA A 14 -16.85 -16.24 -8.10
N ASP A 15 -18.01 -15.74 -8.51
CA ASP A 15 -18.25 -15.15 -9.83
C ASP A 15 -17.37 -13.89 -10.04
N THR A 16 -17.30 -13.02 -9.03
CA THR A 16 -16.44 -11.83 -9.08
C THR A 16 -14.97 -12.20 -9.20
N SER A 17 -14.52 -13.23 -8.47
CA SER A 17 -13.14 -13.72 -8.55
C SER A 17 -12.81 -14.25 -9.93
N ALA A 18 -13.71 -15.06 -10.49
CA ALA A 18 -13.56 -15.63 -11.83
C ALA A 18 -13.49 -14.52 -12.90
N LEU A 19 -14.33 -13.50 -12.79
CA LEU A 19 -14.39 -12.38 -13.74
C LEU A 19 -13.16 -11.47 -13.65
N THR A 20 -12.73 -11.14 -12.43
CA THR A 20 -11.64 -10.17 -12.20
C THR A 20 -10.25 -10.80 -12.18
N MET A 21 -10.19 -12.14 -12.27
CA MET A 21 -8.97 -12.91 -11.98
C MET A 21 -8.34 -12.51 -10.64
N GLY A 22 -9.18 -12.10 -9.69
CA GLY A 22 -8.77 -11.59 -8.40
C GLY A 22 -8.16 -12.69 -7.55
N SER A 23 -7.13 -12.34 -6.77
CA SER A 23 -6.57 -13.28 -5.79
C SER A 23 -7.59 -13.55 -4.69
N ILE A 24 -7.96 -14.81 -4.47
CA ILE A 24 -8.90 -15.22 -3.40
C ILE A 24 -8.40 -14.72 -2.04
N SER A 25 -7.08 -14.74 -1.81
CA SER A 25 -6.49 -14.26 -0.55
C SER A 25 -6.75 -12.78 -0.28
N LEU A 26 -6.95 -11.97 -1.32
CA LEU A 26 -7.32 -10.56 -1.18
C LEU A 26 -8.75 -10.43 -0.67
N LEU A 27 -9.70 -11.19 -1.24
CA LEU A 27 -11.12 -11.12 -0.89
C LEU A 27 -11.42 -11.56 0.53
N THR A 28 -10.61 -12.48 1.06
CA THR A 28 -10.69 -12.95 2.45
C THR A 28 -9.77 -12.19 3.40
N SER A 29 -9.05 -11.16 2.93
CA SER A 29 -8.15 -10.40 3.78
C SER A 29 -8.93 -9.56 4.79
N PRO A 30 -8.42 -9.37 6.02
CA PRO A 30 -9.06 -8.50 7.02
C PRO A 30 -9.36 -7.10 6.48
N ALA A 31 -8.47 -6.54 5.66
CA ALA A 31 -8.65 -5.22 5.06
C ALA A 31 -9.87 -5.14 4.12
N VAL A 32 -10.15 -6.19 3.34
CA VAL A 32 -11.33 -6.23 2.47
C VAL A 32 -12.60 -6.48 3.29
N VAL A 33 -12.52 -7.30 4.34
CA VAL A 33 -13.64 -7.49 5.27
C VAL A 33 -14.04 -6.16 5.92
N ASP A 34 -13.07 -5.40 6.43
CA ASP A 34 -13.32 -4.08 7.02
C ASP A 34 -13.90 -3.08 6.01
N LEU A 35 -13.46 -3.15 4.75
CA LEU A 35 -13.99 -2.32 3.67
C LEU A 35 -15.46 -2.68 3.34
N ILE A 36 -15.79 -3.97 3.28
CA ILE A 36 -17.15 -4.45 3.06
C ILE A 36 -18.04 -4.03 4.23
N GLN A 37 -17.57 -4.19 5.47
CA GLN A 37 -18.31 -3.73 6.65
C GLN A 37 -18.56 -2.22 6.59
N THR A 38 -17.57 -1.44 6.18
CA THR A 38 -17.73 0.02 5.97
C THR A 38 -18.82 0.31 4.95
N ALA A 39 -18.90 -0.44 3.84
CA ALA A 39 -19.94 -0.28 2.84
C ALA A 39 -21.34 -0.65 3.39
N VAL A 40 -21.44 -1.71 4.18
CA VAL A 40 -22.68 -2.10 4.87
C VAL A 40 -23.14 -1.01 5.85
N ASP A 41 -22.22 -0.45 6.63
CA ASP A 41 -22.51 0.61 7.59
C ASP A 41 -23.00 1.90 6.89
N ILE A 42 -22.42 2.24 5.73
CA ILE A 42 -22.90 3.36 4.90
C ILE A 42 -24.34 3.08 4.44
N GLY A 43 -24.62 1.87 3.94
CA GLY A 43 -25.97 1.45 3.54
C GLY A 43 -26.98 1.55 4.68
N ALA A 44 -26.60 1.10 5.88
CA ALA A 44 -27.44 1.18 7.08
C ALA A 44 -27.75 2.64 7.47
N ARG A 45 -26.76 3.54 7.38
CA ARG A 45 -26.94 4.97 7.68
C ARG A 45 -27.86 5.67 6.69
N CYS A 46 -27.83 5.28 5.42
CA CYS A 46 -28.67 5.85 4.37
C CYS A 46 -30.14 5.34 4.41
N LYS A 47 -30.48 4.42 5.33
CA LYS A 47 -31.83 3.86 5.53
C LYS A 47 -32.49 3.34 4.24
N GLY A 48 -31.72 2.71 3.36
CA GLY A 48 -32.27 2.18 2.11
C GLY A 48 -31.21 1.78 1.10
N ARG A 49 -31.66 1.62 -0.15
CA ARG A 49 -30.81 1.23 -1.27
C ARG A 49 -29.87 2.39 -1.62
N VAL A 50 -28.57 2.14 -1.57
CA VAL A 50 -27.53 3.08 -2.00
C VAL A 50 -27.15 2.76 -3.44
N ASP A 51 -27.09 3.77 -4.31
CA ASP A 51 -26.46 3.60 -5.62
C ASP A 51 -24.93 3.59 -5.45
N LEU A 52 -24.37 2.39 -5.46
CA LEU A 52 -22.92 2.20 -5.32
C LEU A 52 -22.14 2.88 -6.44
N ARG A 53 -22.69 3.07 -7.64
CA ARG A 53 -21.97 3.74 -8.74
C ARG A 53 -21.70 5.21 -8.43
N ALA A 54 -22.61 5.86 -7.70
CA ALA A 54 -22.43 7.23 -7.24
C ALA A 54 -21.46 7.34 -6.05
N LEU A 55 -21.32 6.27 -5.25
CA LEU A 55 -20.43 6.22 -4.09
C LEU A 55 -18.99 5.82 -4.46
N MET A 56 -18.83 4.96 -5.47
CA MET A 56 -17.53 4.41 -5.84
C MET A 56 -16.62 5.49 -6.43
N PRO A 57 -15.42 5.72 -5.86
CA PRO A 57 -14.50 6.72 -6.36
C PRO A 57 -13.86 6.26 -7.68
N HIS A 58 -13.56 7.21 -8.56
CA HIS A 58 -12.71 6.95 -9.71
C HIS A 58 -11.31 6.50 -9.25
N ALA A 59 -10.69 5.54 -9.97
CA ALA A 59 -9.39 4.96 -9.60
C ALA A 59 -8.31 6.01 -9.34
N ARG A 60 -8.24 7.05 -10.19
CA ARG A 60 -7.32 8.19 -10.02
C ARG A 60 -7.49 8.91 -8.69
N THR A 61 -8.72 9.03 -8.19
CA THR A 61 -9.00 9.65 -6.89
C THR A 61 -8.43 8.81 -5.75
N VAL A 62 -8.54 7.48 -5.84
CA VAL A 62 -7.96 6.56 -4.86
C VAL A 62 -6.43 6.66 -4.87
N VAL A 63 -5.80 6.63 -6.04
CA VAL A 63 -4.34 6.79 -6.18
C VAL A 63 -3.86 8.11 -5.58
N ASN A 64 -4.50 9.23 -5.93
CA ASN A 64 -4.15 10.54 -5.36
C ASN A 64 -4.27 10.56 -3.82
N ARG A 65 -5.27 9.86 -3.25
CA ARG A 65 -5.44 9.75 -1.80
C ARG A 65 -4.36 8.87 -1.16
N ILE A 66 -3.94 7.79 -1.83
CA ILE A 66 -2.82 6.96 -1.40
C ILE A 66 -1.54 7.81 -1.38
N ASP A 67 -1.25 8.54 -2.46
CA ASP A 67 -0.06 9.41 -2.55
C ASP A 67 -0.04 10.48 -1.45
N ALA A 68 -1.18 11.14 -1.21
CA ALA A 68 -1.29 12.14 -0.16
C ALA A 68 -1.07 11.53 1.24
N ARG A 69 -1.60 10.33 1.49
CA ARG A 69 -1.38 9.62 2.77
C ARG A 69 0.07 9.18 2.92
N ALA A 70 0.68 8.65 1.86
CA ALA A 70 2.08 8.25 1.84
C ALA A 70 3.01 9.45 2.06
N ALA A 71 2.72 10.61 1.45
CA ALA A 71 3.46 11.85 1.68
C ALA A 71 3.40 12.29 3.15
N LYS A 72 2.22 12.29 3.76
CA LYS A 72 2.05 12.62 5.19
C LYS A 72 2.80 11.65 6.10
N LEU A 73 2.79 10.35 5.81
CA LEU A 73 3.56 9.37 6.56
C LEU A 73 5.07 9.60 6.40
N ARG A 74 5.54 9.96 5.20
CA ARG A 74 6.94 10.32 4.97
C ARG A 74 7.37 11.56 5.74
N GLU A 75 6.53 12.58 5.82
CA GLU A 75 6.82 13.78 6.64
C GLU A 75 7.08 13.43 8.11
N GLN A 76 6.38 12.42 8.63
CA GLN A 76 6.58 11.92 10.00
C GLN A 76 7.78 10.98 10.12
N LEU A 77 8.05 10.17 9.09
CA LEU A 77 9.11 9.16 9.09
C LEU A 77 10.51 9.75 8.87
N VAL A 78 10.65 10.72 7.95
CA VAL A 78 11.95 11.29 7.57
C VAL A 78 12.74 11.86 8.77
N PRO A 79 12.15 12.64 9.69
CA PRO A 79 12.87 13.12 10.86
C PRO A 79 13.39 11.97 11.75
N ARG A 80 12.58 10.93 11.93
CA ARG A 80 12.92 9.75 12.77
C ARG A 80 14.08 8.97 12.15
N VAL A 81 14.03 8.77 10.83
CA VAL A 81 15.11 8.13 10.06
C VAL A 81 16.40 8.96 10.15
N LYS A 82 16.33 10.28 9.97
CA LYS A 82 17.50 11.16 10.07
C LYS A 82 18.15 11.08 11.45
N ALA A 83 17.34 11.10 12.51
CA ALA A 83 17.83 10.93 13.89
C ALA A 83 18.50 9.56 14.09
N ALA A 84 17.87 8.48 13.62
CA ALA A 84 18.44 7.14 13.72
C ALA A 84 19.78 6.99 12.94
N ILE A 85 19.91 7.65 11.78
CA ILE A 85 21.16 7.70 11.02
C ILE A 85 22.25 8.45 11.80
N ALA A 86 21.93 9.62 12.35
CA ALA A 86 22.87 10.43 13.13
C ALA A 86 23.40 9.66 14.35
N ASP A 87 22.52 8.91 15.03
CA ASP A 87 22.85 8.10 16.19
C ASP A 87 23.47 6.74 15.85
N ARG A 88 23.63 6.40 14.56
CA ARG A 88 24.11 5.09 14.07
C ARG A 88 23.25 3.92 14.57
N ARG A 89 21.94 4.13 14.68
CA ARG A 89 20.93 3.15 15.14
C ARG A 89 20.10 2.58 13.98
N CYS A 90 20.60 2.68 12.75
CA CYS A 90 19.93 2.20 11.56
C CYS A 90 20.80 1.22 10.76
N GLN A 91 20.14 0.31 10.05
CA GLN A 91 20.72 -0.54 9.02
C GLN A 91 19.84 -0.46 7.77
N GLY A 92 20.46 -0.51 6.60
CA GLY A 92 19.76 -0.61 5.33
C GLY A 92 20.10 -1.95 4.66
N SER A 93 19.10 -2.58 4.06
CA SER A 93 19.31 -3.67 3.10
C SER A 93 18.98 -3.19 1.70
N THR A 94 19.60 -3.83 0.73
CA THR A 94 19.31 -3.61 -0.68
C THR A 94 19.14 -4.96 -1.34
N ASP A 95 17.94 -5.22 -1.83
CA ASP A 95 17.60 -6.46 -2.50
C ASP A 95 17.50 -6.20 -3.99
N MET A 96 18.25 -6.96 -4.79
CA MET A 96 18.25 -6.86 -6.24
C MET A 96 17.80 -8.19 -6.83
N TRP A 97 16.86 -8.14 -7.78
CA TRP A 97 16.41 -9.33 -8.49
C TRP A 97 16.11 -9.03 -9.94
N THR A 98 16.04 -10.09 -10.74
CA THR A 98 15.60 -10.03 -12.13
C THR A 98 14.28 -10.77 -12.26
N ASP A 99 13.28 -10.10 -12.82
CA ASP A 99 12.08 -10.76 -13.31
C ASP A 99 12.37 -11.27 -14.73
N ASP A 100 12.61 -12.58 -14.84
CA ASP A 100 12.94 -13.23 -16.11
C ASP A 100 11.76 -13.27 -17.09
N GLN A 101 10.51 -13.15 -16.61
CA GLN A 101 9.34 -13.10 -17.49
C GLN A 101 9.20 -11.71 -18.11
N GLN A 102 9.36 -10.67 -17.30
CA GLN A 102 9.26 -9.28 -17.74
C GLN A 102 10.56 -8.76 -18.38
N LYS A 103 11.67 -9.49 -18.22
CA LYS A 103 13.03 -9.08 -18.62
C LYS A 103 13.41 -7.73 -18.02
N ARG A 104 13.10 -7.56 -16.73
CA ARG A 104 13.35 -6.32 -15.97
C ARG A 104 14.15 -6.65 -14.72
N HIS A 105 15.11 -5.80 -14.38
CA HIS A 105 15.78 -5.87 -13.09
C HIS A 105 15.14 -4.87 -12.14
N PHE A 106 15.11 -5.23 -10.87
CA PHE A 106 14.55 -4.44 -9.79
C PHE A 106 15.56 -4.30 -8.68
N ILE A 107 15.47 -3.16 -7.98
CA ILE A 107 16.19 -2.86 -6.76
C ILE A 107 15.16 -2.40 -5.72
N ALA A 108 15.19 -3.02 -4.56
CA ALA A 108 14.46 -2.59 -3.38
C ALA A 108 15.44 -2.08 -2.33
N ILE A 109 15.06 -1.00 -1.64
CA ILE A 109 15.81 -0.46 -0.53
C ILE A 109 14.90 -0.49 0.69
N THR A 110 15.35 -1.18 1.73
CA THR A 110 14.62 -1.31 2.99
C THR A 110 15.51 -0.76 4.10
N LEU A 111 14.90 -0.03 5.04
CA LEU A 111 15.59 0.54 6.19
C LEU A 111 14.97 0.01 7.47
N SER A 112 15.83 -0.51 8.35
CA SER A 112 15.46 -0.87 9.72
C SER A 112 16.17 0.05 10.71
N PHE A 113 15.46 0.55 11.71
CA PHE A 113 16.06 1.32 12.78
C PHE A 113 15.36 1.07 14.12
N THR A 114 16.11 1.21 15.20
CA THR A 114 15.52 1.14 16.54
C THR A 114 14.88 2.47 16.91
N ASN A 115 13.82 2.43 17.72
CA ASN A 115 13.27 3.62 18.35
C ASN A 115 14.31 4.26 19.31
N GLU A 116 14.06 5.49 19.76
CA GLU A 116 14.98 6.24 20.65
C GLU A 116 15.30 5.49 21.96
N GLN A 117 14.40 4.61 22.39
CA GLN A 117 14.54 3.81 23.61
C GLN A 117 15.32 2.51 23.38
N GLY A 118 15.66 2.17 22.13
CA GLY A 118 16.34 0.92 21.76
C GLY A 118 15.49 -0.34 21.96
N THR A 119 14.19 -0.21 22.19
CA THR A 119 13.29 -1.30 22.60
C THR A 119 12.54 -1.94 21.44
N ALA A 120 12.30 -1.20 20.36
CA ALA A 120 11.57 -1.69 19.19
C ALA A 120 12.37 -1.40 17.92
N SER A 121 12.46 -2.42 17.06
CA SER A 121 12.99 -2.28 15.70
C SER A 121 11.84 -2.05 14.74
N GLU A 122 11.93 -0.99 13.96
CA GLU A 122 10.97 -0.66 12.92
C GLU A 122 11.64 -0.85 11.56
N THR A 123 10.93 -1.50 10.63
CA THR A 123 11.43 -1.74 9.27
C THR A 123 10.47 -1.16 8.25
N TYR A 124 11.02 -0.44 7.27
CA TYR A 124 10.27 0.28 6.25
C TYR A 124 10.88 0.05 4.87
N ASP A 125 10.06 -0.38 3.92
CA ASP A 125 10.42 -0.38 2.51
C ASP A 125 10.39 1.05 1.98
N LEU A 126 11.55 1.56 1.58
CA LEU A 126 11.72 2.95 1.16
C LEU A 126 11.39 3.12 -0.31
N ASP A 127 11.83 2.19 -1.14
CA ASP A 127 11.56 2.19 -2.58
C ASP A 127 11.75 0.82 -3.20
N VAL A 128 10.99 0.58 -4.28
CA VAL A 128 11.22 -0.52 -5.22
C VAL A 128 11.20 0.08 -6.62
N ALA A 129 12.33 -0.01 -7.31
CA ALA A 129 12.51 0.62 -8.62
C ALA A 129 13.04 -0.37 -9.65
N GLN A 130 12.68 -0.16 -10.91
CA GLN A 130 13.30 -0.87 -12.03
C GLN A 130 14.70 -0.30 -12.29
N PHE A 131 15.68 -1.18 -12.54
CA PHE A 131 17.06 -0.84 -12.86
C PHE A 131 17.54 -1.60 -14.12
N PRO A 132 18.39 -1.02 -14.99
CA PRO A 132 18.65 0.41 -15.09
C PRO A 132 17.39 1.16 -15.55
N SER A 133 17.07 2.30 -14.93
CA SER A 133 15.95 3.12 -15.40
C SER A 133 16.42 4.02 -16.56
N SER A 134 15.69 4.04 -17.67
CA SER A 134 15.92 4.98 -18.78
C SER A 134 15.39 6.39 -18.48
N ARG A 135 14.69 6.57 -17.36
CA ARG A 135 14.25 7.86 -16.82
C ARG A 135 14.83 8.02 -15.42
N ILE A 136 15.83 8.88 -15.31
CA ILE A 136 16.18 9.51 -14.04
C ILE A 136 15.30 10.77 -13.93
N GLU A 137 14.00 10.59 -13.73
CA GLU A 137 13.15 11.67 -13.23
C GLU A 137 13.12 11.51 -11.71
N TYR A 138 14.03 12.19 -11.02
CA TYR A 138 13.94 12.30 -9.58
C TYR A 138 12.65 13.07 -9.25
N PRO A 139 11.72 12.49 -8.47
CA PRO A 139 10.69 13.29 -7.83
C PRO A 139 11.37 14.44 -7.08
N LYS A 140 10.87 15.68 -7.17
CA LYS A 140 11.51 16.89 -6.61
C LYS A 140 11.98 16.76 -5.15
N TRP A 141 11.37 15.86 -4.37
CA TRP A 141 11.74 15.58 -2.99
C TRP A 141 13.04 14.77 -2.81
N ARG A 142 13.50 13.99 -3.80
CA ARG A 142 14.80 13.28 -3.75
C ARG A 142 16.00 14.22 -3.84
N ALA A 143 15.87 15.35 -4.53
CA ALA A 143 16.91 16.38 -4.59
C ALA A 143 17.15 17.06 -3.23
N ALA A 144 16.15 17.06 -2.34
CA ALA A 144 16.28 17.66 -1.01
C ALA A 144 17.03 16.77 0.00
N ILE A 145 17.12 15.47 -0.25
CA ILE A 145 17.85 14.53 0.63
C ILE A 145 19.35 14.53 0.31
N LEU A 146 19.71 14.74 -0.96
CA LEU A 146 21.10 14.73 -1.44
C LEU A 146 21.82 16.09 -1.35
N ASN A 147 21.10 17.18 -1.03
CA ASN A 147 21.63 18.55 -0.99
C ASN A 147 21.69 19.16 0.42
N THR A 148 21.77 18.33 1.48
CA THR A 148 22.11 18.84 2.82
C THR A 148 23.59 18.58 3.07
N PRO A 149 24.41 19.60 3.41
CA PRO A 149 25.85 19.46 3.62
C PRO A 149 26.22 18.48 4.74
#